data_AF-A0A6A6ZSI8-F1
#
_entry.id   AF-A0A6A6ZSI8-F1
#
_cell.length_a   1.000
_cell.length_b   1.000
_cell.length_c   1.000
_cell.angle_alpha   90.00
_cell.angle_beta   90.00
_cell.angle_gamma   90.00
#
_symmetry.space_group_name_H-M   'P 1'
#
loop_
_entity.id
_entity.type
_entity.pdbx_description
1 polymer ?
#
loop_
_entity_poly.entity_id
_entity_poly.type
_entity_poly.pdbx_seq_one_letter_code
_entity_poly.pdbx_strand_id
1 'polypeptide(L)'
;METSTEKLMSVLEHERIASTPISDLVPATHDVGRATTANGTNVEYTLTDFVSDTVDLESVWPSLDAVQRPSLIDAIVVALEKIQQSHDHFEHVGGPHIGYANNMRDFLTLFVAKHQTKSQPTSTITDTPDGIVIKSALPDLDDVFLSNDDLQALYDDATHCHNDLEPRNILIRRSKDDVSQYQLAAIIDWEMVGFFPFAFETAVKDTALGCANLHFDWYTMFKSKTKHLIAPGEHSNKLIEAVRLIVDSRSLQWKRNRLELHEDLQLGWVKKDAAKPWAFSKRKNDELEMQVLKDFGIVE
;
A
#
# COMPACT_ATOMS: atom_id res chain seq x y z
N MET A 1 -0.73 -23.10 2.51
CA MET A 1 -2.05 -22.52 2.84
C MET A 1 -1.93 -22.05 4.27
N GLU A 2 -1.66 -20.77 4.45
CA GLU A 2 -1.70 -20.16 5.78
C GLU A 2 -3.15 -20.19 6.29
N THR A 3 -3.34 -20.56 7.54
CA THR A 3 -4.61 -20.46 8.23
C THR A 3 -4.86 -18.99 8.64
N SER A 4 -6.11 -18.57 8.78
CA SER A 4 -6.43 -17.17 9.13
C SER A 4 -5.76 -16.71 10.44
N THR A 5 -5.50 -17.64 11.36
CA THR A 5 -4.79 -17.42 12.62
C THR A 5 -3.32 -17.07 12.41
N GLU A 6 -2.66 -17.73 11.46
CA GLU A 6 -1.27 -17.43 11.13
C GLU A 6 -1.15 -16.02 10.54
N LYS A 7 -2.12 -15.62 9.70
CA LYS A 7 -2.21 -14.25 9.17
C LYS A 7 -2.33 -13.23 10.31
N LEU A 8 -3.25 -13.45 11.26
CA LEU A 8 -3.45 -12.51 12.37
C LEU A 8 -2.22 -12.38 13.26
N MET A 9 -1.60 -13.50 13.63
CA MET A 9 -0.40 -13.49 14.46
C MET A 9 0.78 -12.83 13.75
N SER A 10 0.90 -13.01 12.43
CA SER A 10 1.90 -12.34 11.60
C SER A 10 1.70 -10.82 11.58
N VAL A 11 0.47 -10.33 11.41
CA VAL A 11 0.17 -8.89 11.50
C VAL A 11 0.57 -8.32 12.85
N LEU A 12 0.24 -9.00 13.95
CA LEU A 12 0.60 -8.55 15.31
C LEU A 12 2.11 -8.46 15.52
N GLU A 13 2.87 -9.38 14.95
CA GLU A 13 4.33 -9.31 15.04
C GLU A 13 4.88 -8.09 14.31
N HIS A 14 4.33 -7.79 13.13
CA HIS A 14 4.69 -6.58 12.40
C HIS A 14 4.24 -5.29 13.11
N GLU A 15 3.09 -5.28 13.81
CA GLU A 15 2.70 -4.15 14.67
C GLU A 15 3.71 -3.93 15.79
N ARG A 16 4.20 -5.01 16.43
CA ARG A 16 5.24 -4.90 17.47
C ARG A 16 6.56 -4.36 16.92
N ILE A 17 6.97 -4.86 15.76
CA ILE A 17 8.14 -4.40 15.00
C ILE A 17 8.03 -2.89 14.75
N ALA A 18 6.90 -2.40 14.24
CA ALA A 18 6.66 -0.97 14.01
C ALA A 18 6.56 -0.18 15.33
N SER A 19 5.99 -0.74 16.39
CA SER A 19 5.84 -0.04 17.67
C SER A 19 7.18 0.25 18.36
N THR A 20 8.26 -0.45 17.99
CA THR A 20 9.59 -0.21 18.58
C THR A 20 10.10 1.21 18.28
N PRO A 21 10.17 1.66 17.01
CA PRO A 21 10.58 3.03 16.66
C PRO A 21 9.50 4.10 16.80
N ILE A 22 8.22 3.74 16.76
CA ILE A 22 7.08 4.68 16.75
C ILE A 22 5.97 4.26 17.74
N SER A 23 6.37 3.92 18.97
CA SER A 23 5.47 3.40 20.02
C SER A 23 4.26 4.28 20.33
N ASP A 24 4.36 5.58 20.08
CA ASP A 24 3.30 6.56 20.28
C ASP A 24 2.28 6.61 19.14
N LEU A 25 2.59 5.97 18.01
CA LEU A 25 1.78 5.98 16.78
C LEU A 25 1.18 4.62 16.43
N VAL A 26 1.58 3.53 17.09
CA VAL A 26 0.98 2.21 16.89
C VAL A 26 0.11 1.89 18.12
N PRO A 27 -1.22 1.77 17.99
CA PRO A 27 -2.07 1.42 19.12
C PRO A 27 -1.64 0.11 19.77
N ALA A 28 -1.59 0.06 21.10
CA ALA A 28 -1.16 -1.16 21.78
C ALA A 28 -2.21 -2.27 21.63
N THR A 29 -1.75 -3.47 21.28
CA THR A 29 -2.58 -4.68 21.28
C THR A 29 -2.60 -5.29 22.69
N HIS A 30 -3.81 -5.46 23.24
CA HIS A 30 -4.06 -6.00 24.58
C HIS A 30 -4.40 -7.48 24.58
N ASP A 31 -5.16 -7.94 23.58
CA ASP A 31 -5.60 -9.33 23.49
C ASP A 31 -5.75 -9.77 22.04
N VAL A 32 -5.56 -11.06 21.80
CA VAL A 32 -5.76 -11.72 20.51
C VAL A 32 -6.37 -13.09 20.75
N GLY A 33 -7.39 -13.44 19.99
CA GLY A 33 -8.01 -14.73 20.19
C GLY A 33 -9.08 -15.09 19.17
N ARG A 34 -9.90 -16.04 19.59
CA ARG A 34 -11.07 -16.53 18.85
C ARG A 34 -12.29 -16.39 19.73
N ALA A 35 -13.39 -15.97 19.13
CA ALA A 35 -14.69 -15.90 19.77
C ALA A 35 -15.74 -16.54 18.87
N THR A 36 -16.82 -17.01 19.48
CA THR A 36 -18.02 -17.43 18.75
C THR A 36 -19.08 -16.36 18.94
N THR A 37 -19.54 -15.78 17.84
CA THR A 37 -20.61 -14.76 17.85
C THR A 37 -21.95 -15.39 18.24
N ALA A 38 -22.94 -14.54 18.56
CA ALA A 38 -24.27 -15.01 18.98
C ALA A 38 -25.00 -15.88 17.94
N ASN A 39 -24.67 -15.76 16.66
CA ASN A 39 -25.19 -16.59 15.56
C ASN A 39 -24.34 -17.85 15.28
N GLY A 40 -23.35 -18.17 16.11
CA GLY A 40 -22.52 -19.36 15.99
C GLY A 40 -21.32 -19.22 15.05
N THR A 41 -21.05 -18.03 14.51
CA THR A 41 -19.88 -17.80 13.65
C THR A 41 -18.60 -17.70 14.49
N ASN A 42 -17.59 -18.48 14.14
CA ASN A 42 -16.27 -18.34 14.74
C ASN A 42 -15.55 -17.17 14.07
N VAL A 43 -15.08 -16.23 14.88
CA VAL A 43 -14.32 -15.05 14.46
C VAL A 43 -12.99 -15.03 15.18
N GLU A 44 -11.99 -14.47 14.52
CA GLU A 44 -10.73 -14.09 15.12
C GLU A 44 -10.79 -12.61 15.46
N TYR A 45 -10.14 -12.21 16.56
CA TYR A 45 -10.17 -10.85 17.03
C TYR A 45 -8.80 -10.40 17.54
N THR A 46 -8.59 -9.10 17.42
CA THR A 46 -7.57 -8.35 18.14
C THR A 46 -8.26 -7.24 18.92
N LEU A 47 -7.88 -7.06 20.18
CA LEU A 47 -8.31 -5.94 21.01
C LEU A 47 -7.16 -4.94 21.10
N THR A 48 -7.33 -3.75 20.54
CA THR A 48 -6.32 -2.69 20.57
C THR A 48 -6.79 -1.47 21.35
N ASP A 49 -5.88 -0.58 21.69
CA ASP A 49 -6.21 0.72 22.23
C ASP A 49 -7.20 1.49 21.33
N PHE A 50 -8.24 2.04 21.95
CA PHE A 50 -9.06 3.05 21.31
C PHE A 50 -8.40 4.41 21.45
N VAL A 51 -7.93 4.96 20.34
CA VAL A 51 -7.26 6.25 20.30
C VAL A 51 -8.33 7.36 20.35
N SER A 52 -8.60 7.91 21.53
CA SER A 52 -9.66 8.92 21.70
C SER A 52 -9.31 10.27 21.07
N ASP A 53 -10.33 11.10 20.87
CA ASP A 53 -10.21 12.49 20.39
C ASP A 53 -9.51 12.63 19.04
N THR A 54 -9.60 11.59 18.20
CA THR A 54 -9.07 11.58 16.85
C THR A 54 -10.16 11.53 15.79
N VAL A 55 -9.77 11.88 14.57
CA VAL A 55 -10.50 11.66 13.33
C VAL A 55 -9.56 11.01 12.32
N ASP A 56 -10.09 10.24 11.38
CA ASP A 56 -9.31 9.78 10.24
C ASP A 56 -8.91 10.95 9.34
N LEU A 57 -7.70 10.92 8.80
CA LEU A 57 -7.16 11.99 7.96
C LEU A 57 -8.01 12.17 6.70
N GLU A 58 -8.56 11.11 6.14
CA GLU A 58 -9.45 11.16 4.96
C GLU A 58 -10.63 12.11 5.16
N SER A 59 -11.32 12.01 6.31
CA SER A 59 -12.52 12.78 6.61
C SER A 59 -12.29 14.29 6.67
N VAL A 60 -11.10 14.72 7.05
CA VAL A 60 -10.75 16.15 7.23
C VAL A 60 -9.81 16.69 6.16
N TRP A 61 -9.17 15.83 5.36
CA TRP A 61 -8.20 16.22 4.33
C TRP A 61 -8.67 17.37 3.42
N PRO A 62 -9.93 17.40 2.93
CA PRO A 62 -10.41 18.51 2.10
C PRO A 62 -10.45 19.87 2.83
N SER A 63 -10.58 19.85 4.15
CA SER A 63 -10.68 21.05 5.00
C SER A 63 -9.32 21.58 5.48
N LEU A 64 -8.26 20.77 5.35
CA LEU A 64 -6.92 21.17 5.73
C LEU A 64 -6.38 22.27 4.81
N ASP A 65 -5.66 23.23 5.36
CA ASP A 65 -5.05 24.31 4.60
C ASP A 65 -3.68 23.93 4.00
N ALA A 66 -3.04 24.89 3.33
CA ALA A 66 -1.76 24.70 2.64
C ALA A 66 -0.56 24.54 3.59
N VAL A 67 -0.72 24.80 4.89
CA VAL A 67 0.31 24.63 5.92
C VAL A 67 0.12 23.30 6.65
N GLN A 68 -1.12 22.95 6.98
CA GLN A 68 -1.46 21.72 7.70
C GLN A 68 -1.15 20.46 6.90
N ARG A 69 -1.50 20.42 5.60
CA ARG A 69 -1.27 19.23 4.76
C ARG A 69 0.23 18.85 4.67
N PRO A 70 1.15 19.76 4.30
CA PRO A 70 2.57 19.43 4.28
C PRO A 70 3.11 19.03 5.65
N SER A 71 2.69 19.73 6.72
CA SER A 71 3.15 19.43 8.09
C SER A 71 2.79 18.01 8.53
N LEU A 72 1.56 17.56 8.25
CA LEU A 72 1.15 16.19 8.55
C LEU A 72 1.90 15.16 7.70
N ILE A 73 2.09 15.41 6.40
CA ILE A 73 2.91 14.54 5.54
C ILE A 73 4.33 14.43 6.08
N ASP A 74 4.94 15.54 6.49
CA ASP A 74 6.30 15.54 7.06
C ASP A 74 6.36 14.69 8.33
N ALA A 75 5.35 14.78 9.22
CA ALA A 75 5.27 13.92 10.40
C ALA A 75 5.14 12.42 10.04
N ILE A 76 4.38 12.08 9.00
CA ILE A 76 4.23 10.71 8.50
C ILE A 76 5.54 10.20 7.89
N VAL A 77 6.24 11.01 7.10
CA VAL A 77 7.55 10.67 6.52
C VAL A 77 8.56 10.39 7.61
N VAL A 78 8.60 11.21 8.66
CA VAL A 78 9.47 10.97 9.83
C VAL A 78 9.13 9.64 10.51
N ALA A 79 7.85 9.27 10.61
CA ALA A 79 7.48 7.97 11.16
C ALA A 79 7.95 6.81 10.26
N LEU A 80 7.80 6.94 8.94
CA LEU A 80 8.30 5.96 7.97
C LEU A 80 9.82 5.80 8.04
N GLU A 81 10.57 6.90 8.08
CA GLU A 81 12.03 6.88 8.22
C GLU A 81 12.47 6.12 9.47
N LYS A 82 11.79 6.38 10.61
CA LYS A 82 12.07 5.67 11.86
C LYS A 82 11.78 4.18 11.75
N ILE A 83 10.69 3.78 11.09
CA ILE A 83 10.38 2.36 10.84
C ILE A 83 11.49 1.72 10.00
N GLN A 84 11.85 2.33 8.87
CA GLN A 84 12.82 1.77 7.93
C GLN A 84 14.23 1.66 8.53
N GLN A 85 14.61 2.54 9.44
CA GLN A 85 15.91 2.54 10.12
C GLN A 85 15.99 1.56 11.29
N SER A 86 14.87 1.00 11.76
CA SER A 86 14.81 0.26 13.02
C SER A 86 15.06 -1.24 12.93
N HIS A 87 15.14 -1.80 11.71
CA HIS A 87 15.30 -3.24 11.50
C HIS A 87 16.46 -3.55 10.59
N ASP A 88 17.51 -4.14 11.18
CA ASP A 88 18.72 -4.54 10.45
C ASP A 88 18.56 -5.88 9.73
N HIS A 89 17.56 -6.70 10.10
CA HIS A 89 17.43 -8.07 9.60
C HIS A 89 15.96 -8.48 9.40
N PHE A 90 15.67 -8.95 8.19
CA PHE A 90 14.47 -9.72 7.86
C PHE A 90 14.91 -10.98 7.12
N GLU A 91 14.16 -12.08 7.26
CA GLU A 91 14.50 -13.36 6.59
C GLU A 91 13.77 -13.53 5.25
N HIS A 92 12.57 -12.96 5.15
CA HIS A 92 11.67 -13.15 4.02
C HIS A 92 11.07 -11.84 3.53
N VAL A 93 11.09 -11.64 2.22
CA VAL A 93 10.35 -10.56 1.57
C VAL A 93 8.88 -10.95 1.46
N GLY A 94 7.99 -9.98 1.56
CA GLY A 94 6.55 -10.19 1.58
C GLY A 94 5.90 -9.89 2.93
N GLY A 95 4.68 -10.36 3.09
CA GLY A 95 3.86 -10.10 4.27
C GLY A 95 2.56 -10.91 4.27
N PRO A 96 1.79 -10.90 5.38
CA PRO A 96 0.60 -11.73 5.60
C PRO A 96 -0.46 -11.62 4.50
N HIS A 97 -0.50 -10.51 3.78
CA HIS A 97 -1.44 -10.37 2.68
C HIS A 97 -1.02 -11.19 1.45
N ILE A 98 0.23 -11.06 0.97
CA ILE A 98 0.68 -11.65 -0.31
C ILE A 98 1.28 -13.04 -0.09
N GLY A 99 1.88 -13.28 1.07
CA GLY A 99 2.72 -14.43 1.39
C GLY A 99 4.18 -14.02 1.53
N TYR A 100 4.96 -14.87 2.18
CA TYR A 100 6.39 -14.71 2.40
C TYR A 100 7.22 -15.51 1.39
N ALA A 101 8.34 -14.93 0.96
CA ALA A 101 9.27 -15.54 0.01
C ALA A 101 10.73 -15.35 0.43
N ASN A 102 11.57 -16.32 0.08
CA ASN A 102 13.00 -16.30 0.42
C ASN A 102 13.82 -15.34 -0.46
N ASN A 103 13.26 -14.86 -1.57
CA ASN A 103 13.92 -13.99 -2.51
C ASN A 103 12.87 -13.24 -3.37
N MET A 104 13.32 -12.22 -4.10
CA MET A 104 12.43 -11.41 -4.94
C MET A 104 11.79 -12.15 -6.12
N ARG A 105 12.42 -13.20 -6.65
CA ARG A 105 11.87 -14.01 -7.74
C ARG A 105 10.61 -14.76 -7.29
N ASP A 106 10.71 -15.44 -6.15
CA ASP A 106 9.60 -16.18 -5.55
C ASP A 106 8.49 -15.22 -5.12
N PHE A 107 8.86 -14.05 -4.57
CA PHE A 107 7.89 -13.01 -4.22
C PHE A 107 7.08 -12.53 -5.43
N LEU A 108 7.75 -12.18 -6.53
CA LEU A 108 7.07 -11.73 -7.74
C LEU A 108 6.19 -12.83 -8.34
N THR A 109 6.60 -14.10 -8.20
CA THR A 109 5.77 -15.25 -8.59
C THR A 109 4.48 -15.33 -7.76
N LEU A 110 4.57 -15.16 -6.43
CA LEU A 110 3.39 -15.07 -5.55
C LEU A 110 2.50 -13.88 -5.91
N PHE A 111 3.10 -12.72 -6.20
CA PHE A 111 2.38 -11.51 -6.55
C PHE A 111 1.63 -11.65 -7.88
N VAL A 112 2.27 -12.22 -8.91
CA VAL A 112 1.62 -12.57 -10.18
C VAL A 112 0.47 -13.54 -9.94
N ALA A 113 0.69 -14.62 -9.18
CA ALA A 113 -0.34 -15.62 -8.90
C ALA A 113 -1.56 -15.02 -8.21
N LYS A 114 -1.34 -14.09 -7.27
CA LYS A 114 -2.40 -13.38 -6.55
C LYS A 114 -3.23 -12.45 -7.45
N HIS A 115 -2.66 -11.96 -8.55
CA HIS A 115 -3.33 -11.05 -9.49
C HIS A 115 -3.94 -11.75 -10.71
N GLN A 116 -3.95 -13.09 -10.73
CA GLN A 116 -4.66 -13.84 -11.77
C GLN A 116 -6.17 -13.72 -11.60
N THR A 117 -6.92 -13.82 -12.71
CA THR A 117 -8.38 -14.01 -12.64
C THR A 117 -8.72 -15.50 -12.68
N LYS A 118 -9.92 -15.86 -12.21
CA LYS A 118 -10.41 -17.26 -12.26
C LYS A 118 -10.60 -17.77 -13.69
N SER A 119 -10.86 -16.87 -14.65
CA SER A 119 -11.22 -17.22 -16.02
C SER A 119 -10.02 -17.27 -16.95
N GLN A 120 -9.07 -16.34 -16.82
CA GLN A 120 -7.91 -16.25 -17.70
C GLN A 120 -6.66 -15.71 -16.98
N PRO A 121 -5.44 -16.15 -17.39
CA PRO A 121 -4.21 -15.54 -16.92
C PRO A 121 -4.15 -14.06 -17.31
N THR A 122 -3.75 -13.21 -16.37
CA THR A 122 -3.61 -11.75 -16.59
C THR A 122 -2.18 -11.39 -16.94
N SER A 123 -1.22 -12.02 -16.28
CA SER A 123 0.21 -11.83 -16.49
C SER A 123 0.95 -13.14 -16.25
N THR A 124 2.14 -13.27 -16.82
CA THR A 124 3.00 -14.44 -16.65
C THR A 124 4.41 -14.02 -16.26
N ILE A 125 5.12 -14.91 -15.57
CA ILE A 125 6.54 -14.78 -15.27
C ILE A 125 7.27 -15.93 -15.96
N THR A 126 8.36 -15.62 -16.66
CA THR A 126 9.19 -16.61 -17.37
C THR A 126 10.63 -16.46 -16.92
N ASP A 127 11.23 -17.57 -16.48
CA ASP A 127 12.64 -17.60 -16.13
C ASP A 127 13.53 -17.50 -17.37
N THR A 128 14.63 -16.77 -17.22
CA THR A 128 15.75 -16.74 -18.18
C THR A 128 17.04 -17.09 -17.45
N PRO A 129 18.14 -17.42 -18.17
CA PRO A 129 19.44 -17.62 -17.55
C PRO A 129 19.91 -16.42 -16.71
N ASP A 130 19.52 -15.21 -17.14
CA ASP A 130 20.00 -13.94 -16.58
C ASP A 130 19.01 -13.28 -15.62
N GLY A 131 17.81 -13.85 -15.40
CA GLY A 131 16.77 -13.21 -14.59
C GLY A 131 15.36 -13.75 -14.82
N ILE A 132 14.39 -12.84 -14.85
CA ILE A 132 12.98 -13.10 -15.16
C ILE A 132 12.43 -12.07 -16.15
N VAL A 133 11.44 -12.49 -16.94
CA VAL A 133 10.60 -11.59 -17.73
C VAL A 133 9.16 -11.71 -17.26
N ILE A 134 8.54 -10.58 -16.95
CA ILE A 134 7.12 -10.48 -16.61
C ILE A 134 6.38 -9.92 -17.82
N LYS A 135 5.34 -10.63 -18.25
CA LYS A 135 4.56 -10.28 -19.45
C LYS A 135 3.08 -10.09 -19.11
N SER A 136 2.45 -9.12 -19.75
CA SER A 136 1.00 -8.96 -19.68
C SER A 136 0.30 -9.86 -20.71
N ALA A 137 -0.92 -10.28 -20.41
CA ALA A 137 -1.84 -10.81 -21.42
C ALA A 137 -2.44 -9.70 -22.30
N LEU A 138 -2.34 -8.44 -21.90
CA LEU A 138 -2.76 -7.28 -22.70
C LEU A 138 -1.66 -6.92 -23.70
N PRO A 139 -1.99 -6.74 -25.00
CA PRO A 139 -1.00 -6.53 -26.05
C PRO A 139 -0.33 -5.15 -26.02
N ASP A 140 -0.92 -4.20 -25.29
CA ASP A 140 -0.48 -2.79 -25.26
C ASP A 140 0.47 -2.49 -24.08
N LEU A 141 0.84 -3.50 -23.28
CA LEU A 141 1.77 -3.34 -22.16
C LEU A 141 3.11 -4.00 -22.49
N ASP A 142 4.19 -3.22 -22.34
CA ASP A 142 5.55 -3.70 -22.56
C ASP A 142 5.98 -4.71 -21.49
N ASP A 143 6.76 -5.72 -21.90
CA ASP A 143 7.34 -6.70 -20.99
C ASP A 143 8.38 -6.04 -20.07
N VAL A 144 8.47 -6.50 -18.82
CA VAL A 144 9.48 -6.04 -17.86
C VAL A 144 10.51 -7.13 -17.61
N PHE A 145 11.78 -6.83 -17.86
CA PHE A 145 12.91 -7.71 -17.55
C PHE A 145 13.62 -7.27 -16.27
N LEU A 146 13.78 -8.20 -15.33
CA LEU A 146 14.59 -8.04 -14.11
C LEU A 146 15.72 -9.05 -14.14
N SER A 147 16.97 -8.57 -14.14
CA SER A 147 18.15 -9.41 -14.05
C SER A 147 18.30 -10.03 -12.65
N ASN A 148 19.16 -11.04 -12.52
CA ASN A 148 19.51 -11.62 -11.23
C ASN A 148 20.08 -10.57 -10.25
N ASP A 149 20.88 -9.62 -10.77
CA ASP A 149 21.42 -8.53 -9.96
C ASP A 149 20.33 -7.55 -9.51
N ASP A 150 19.36 -7.23 -10.40
CA ASP A 150 18.21 -6.40 -10.02
C ASP A 150 17.39 -7.09 -8.90
N LEU A 151 17.16 -8.41 -9.02
CA LEU A 151 16.40 -9.18 -8.03
C LEU A 151 17.09 -9.24 -6.67
N GLN A 152 18.42 -9.40 -6.67
CA GLN A 152 19.20 -9.40 -5.43
C GLN A 152 19.22 -8.01 -4.80
N ALA A 153 19.46 -6.95 -5.58
CA ALA A 153 19.45 -5.58 -5.09
C ALA A 153 18.10 -5.20 -4.47
N LEU A 154 16.99 -5.58 -5.13
CA LEU A 154 15.66 -5.39 -4.57
C LEU A 154 15.46 -6.15 -3.25
N TYR A 155 15.96 -7.39 -3.14
CA TYR A 155 15.89 -8.12 -1.87
C TYR A 155 16.67 -7.36 -0.78
N ASP A 156 17.89 -6.93 -1.08
CA ASP A 156 18.75 -6.21 -0.13
C ASP A 156 18.16 -4.85 0.30
N ASP A 157 17.37 -4.21 -0.58
CA ASP A 157 16.69 -2.94 -0.32
C ASP A 157 15.35 -3.09 0.43
N ALA A 158 14.92 -4.32 0.74
CA ALA A 158 13.65 -4.51 1.41
C ALA A 158 13.68 -3.98 2.84
N THR A 159 12.61 -3.27 3.19
CA THR A 159 12.44 -2.59 4.47
C THR A 159 11.02 -2.81 4.98
N HIS A 160 10.77 -2.48 6.25
CA HIS A 160 9.44 -2.63 6.84
C HIS A 160 8.49 -1.57 6.26
N CYS A 161 7.49 -2.04 5.51
CA CYS A 161 6.55 -1.23 4.74
C CYS A 161 5.13 -1.49 5.23
N HIS A 162 4.28 -0.47 5.23
CA HIS A 162 2.87 -0.59 5.60
C HIS A 162 2.02 -1.08 4.42
N ASN A 163 2.40 -0.72 3.19
CA ASN A 163 1.74 -1.04 1.91
C ASN A 163 0.26 -0.62 1.75
N ASP A 164 -0.33 0.03 2.75
CA ASP A 164 -1.68 0.60 2.69
C ASP A 164 -1.79 1.89 3.52
N LEU A 165 -0.72 2.70 3.48
CA LEU A 165 -0.66 3.95 4.21
C LEU A 165 -1.46 5.03 3.47
N GLU A 166 -2.78 4.95 3.58
CA GLU A 166 -3.74 5.90 3.00
C GLU A 166 -4.43 6.73 4.10
N PRO A 167 -5.07 7.87 3.77
CA PRO A 167 -5.61 8.78 4.77
C PRO A 167 -6.65 8.16 5.70
N ARG A 168 -7.34 7.10 5.26
CA ARG A 168 -8.29 6.34 6.08
C ARG A 168 -7.63 5.54 7.21
N ASN A 169 -6.35 5.22 7.05
CA ASN A 169 -5.54 4.43 7.98
C ASN A 169 -4.64 5.31 8.87
N ILE A 170 -4.90 6.62 8.88
CA ILE A 170 -4.13 7.60 9.63
C ILE A 170 -5.07 8.38 10.53
N LEU A 171 -4.85 8.30 11.84
CA LEU A 171 -5.60 9.07 12.82
C LEU A 171 -4.84 10.33 13.19
N ILE A 172 -5.55 11.46 13.19
CA ILE A 172 -5.02 12.75 13.64
C ILE A 172 -5.90 13.31 14.74
N ARG A 173 -5.34 14.21 15.56
CA ARG A 173 -6.09 14.98 16.55
C ARG A 173 -5.70 16.44 16.51
N ARG A 174 -6.56 17.30 17.05
CA ARG A 174 -6.20 18.70 17.25
C ARG A 174 -5.09 18.81 18.27
N SER A 175 -4.12 19.69 18.01
CA SER A 175 -3.08 19.98 18.99
C SER A 175 -3.69 20.63 20.23
N LYS A 176 -3.18 20.24 21.41
CA LYS A 176 -3.56 20.86 22.69
C LYS A 176 -3.00 22.27 22.82
N ASP A 177 -1.84 22.52 22.19
CA ASP A 177 -1.13 23.79 22.26
C ASP A 177 -1.68 24.80 21.25
N ASP A 178 -2.15 24.32 20.10
CA ASP A 178 -2.79 25.14 19.07
C ASP A 178 -3.96 24.36 18.44
N VAL A 179 -5.18 24.69 18.85
CA VAL A 179 -6.41 24.04 18.37
C VAL A 179 -6.68 24.25 16.87
N SER A 180 -5.93 25.14 16.22
CA SER A 180 -5.94 25.32 14.76
C SER A 180 -5.04 24.33 14.02
N GLN A 181 -4.16 23.60 14.72
CA GLN A 181 -3.25 22.63 14.15
C GLN A 181 -3.70 21.20 14.42
N TYR A 182 -3.32 20.28 13.53
CA TYR A 182 -3.47 18.85 13.72
C TYR A 182 -2.11 18.20 13.96
N GLN A 183 -2.12 17.11 14.72
CA GLN A 183 -0.97 16.26 14.98
C GLN A 183 -1.32 14.82 14.64
N LEU A 184 -0.33 14.07 14.16
CA LEU A 184 -0.43 12.64 13.96
C LEU A 184 -0.67 11.96 15.32
N ALA A 185 -1.64 11.06 15.37
CA ALA A 185 -2.07 10.39 16.60
C ALA A 185 -1.88 8.88 16.54
N ALA A 186 -2.15 8.26 15.38
CA ALA A 186 -1.88 6.85 15.16
C ALA A 186 -1.84 6.49 13.67
N ILE A 187 -1.17 5.39 13.36
CA ILE A 187 -1.22 4.66 12.09
C ILE A 187 -1.84 3.30 12.40
N ILE A 188 -2.89 2.94 11.66
CA ILE A 188 -3.72 1.76 11.92
C ILE A 188 -3.84 0.91 10.67
N ASP A 189 -4.49 -0.25 10.82
CA ASP A 189 -4.78 -1.18 9.71
C ASP A 189 -3.53 -1.74 9.03
N TRP A 190 -2.69 -2.38 9.84
CA TRP A 190 -1.42 -2.97 9.42
C TRP A 190 -1.57 -4.29 8.65
N GLU A 191 -2.74 -4.63 8.09
CA GLU A 191 -2.97 -5.97 7.53
C GLU A 191 -2.17 -6.27 6.24
N MET A 192 -1.67 -5.21 5.60
CA MET A 192 -0.88 -5.23 4.36
C MET A 192 0.63 -5.11 4.62
N VAL A 193 1.02 -4.98 5.89
CA VAL A 193 2.40 -4.76 6.32
C VAL A 193 3.33 -5.90 5.87
N GLY A 194 4.62 -5.62 5.79
CA GLY A 194 5.66 -6.65 5.71
C GLY A 194 7.01 -6.07 5.31
N PHE A 195 7.91 -6.91 4.84
CA PHE A 195 9.21 -6.47 4.34
C PHE A 195 9.19 -6.41 2.82
N PHE A 196 9.36 -5.21 2.27
CA PHE A 196 9.29 -4.96 0.83
C PHE A 196 10.28 -3.86 0.46
N PRO A 197 10.81 -3.85 -0.77
CA PRO A 197 11.49 -2.67 -1.28
C PRO A 197 10.50 -1.50 -1.25
N PHE A 198 10.88 -0.32 -0.76
CA PHE A 198 9.93 0.80 -0.68
C PHE A 198 9.38 1.24 -2.06
N ALA A 199 10.11 0.90 -3.14
CA ALA A 199 9.61 0.99 -4.52
C ALA A 199 8.30 0.22 -4.74
N PHE A 200 8.12 -0.93 -4.08
CA PHE A 200 6.89 -1.72 -4.10
C PHE A 200 5.71 -0.97 -3.47
N GLU A 201 5.86 -0.42 -2.26
CA GLU A 201 4.82 0.38 -1.60
C GLU A 201 4.44 1.59 -2.47
N THR A 202 5.44 2.24 -3.06
CA THR A 202 5.23 3.36 -4.00
C THR A 202 4.41 2.92 -5.22
N ALA A 203 4.71 1.76 -5.80
CA ALA A 203 4.00 1.24 -6.96
C ALA A 203 2.57 0.82 -6.62
N VAL A 204 2.35 0.14 -5.48
CA VAL A 204 1.00 -0.20 -5.00
C VAL A 204 0.16 1.06 -4.83
N LYS A 205 0.73 2.14 -4.29
CA LYS A 205 0.05 3.43 -4.16
C LYS A 205 -0.38 4.03 -5.51
N ASP A 206 0.39 3.82 -6.58
CA ASP A 206 -0.02 4.21 -7.95
C ASP A 206 -1.25 3.45 -8.44
N THR A 207 -1.38 2.20 -8.04
CA THR A 207 -2.52 1.36 -8.41
C THR A 207 -3.77 1.69 -7.58
N ALA A 208 -3.59 2.13 -6.33
CA ALA A 208 -4.66 2.47 -5.40
C ALA A 208 -5.36 3.82 -5.67
N LEU A 209 -4.75 4.72 -6.44
CA LEU A 209 -5.28 6.06 -6.71
C LEU A 209 -6.64 6.04 -7.44
N GLY A 210 -7.68 6.62 -6.83
CA GLY A 210 -9.04 6.60 -7.36
C GLY A 210 -9.83 5.32 -7.06
N CYS A 211 -9.26 4.38 -6.30
CA CYS A 211 -9.97 3.25 -5.71
C CYS A 211 -9.96 3.36 -4.18
N ALA A 212 -8.79 3.21 -3.56
CA ALA A 212 -8.62 3.27 -2.12
C ALA A 212 -8.22 4.68 -1.63
N ASN A 213 -7.71 5.53 -2.53
CA ASN A 213 -7.29 6.90 -2.24
C ASN A 213 -8.02 7.88 -3.17
N LEU A 214 -8.85 8.74 -2.59
CA LEU A 214 -9.69 9.68 -3.35
C LEU A 214 -9.02 11.04 -3.59
N HIS A 215 -7.88 11.29 -2.95
CA HIS A 215 -7.24 12.59 -2.85
C HIS A 215 -5.95 12.62 -3.67
N PHE A 216 -6.03 13.17 -4.90
CA PHE A 216 -4.88 13.29 -5.79
C PHE A 216 -3.74 14.14 -5.18
N ASP A 217 -4.09 15.20 -4.46
CA ASP A 217 -3.11 16.07 -3.80
C ASP A 217 -2.35 15.32 -2.68
N TRP A 218 -3.05 14.54 -1.85
CA TRP A 218 -2.42 13.62 -0.90
C TRP A 218 -1.46 12.67 -1.59
N TYR A 219 -1.91 11.98 -2.64
CA TYR A 219 -1.09 11.06 -3.43
C TYR A 219 0.20 11.74 -3.94
N THR A 220 0.08 12.91 -4.57
CA THR A 220 1.24 13.62 -5.10
C THR A 220 2.19 14.13 -4.00
N MET A 221 1.65 14.62 -2.89
CA MET A 221 2.44 15.07 -1.75
C MET A 221 3.21 13.91 -1.12
N PHE A 222 2.54 12.78 -0.88
CA PHE A 222 3.17 11.59 -0.34
C PHE A 222 4.32 11.15 -1.24
N LYS A 223 4.07 10.90 -2.54
CA LYS A 223 5.12 10.46 -3.47
C LYS A 223 6.29 11.43 -3.55
N SER A 224 6.01 12.73 -3.61
CA SER A 224 7.06 13.74 -3.64
C SER A 224 7.91 13.75 -2.37
N LYS A 225 7.28 13.51 -1.21
CA LYS A 225 7.93 13.60 0.10
C LYS A 225 8.57 12.28 0.55
N THR A 226 8.24 11.16 -0.09
CA THR A 226 8.85 9.85 0.17
C THR A 226 9.78 9.38 -0.94
N LYS A 227 10.01 10.18 -1.98
CA LYS A 227 10.89 9.86 -3.12
C LYS A 227 12.28 9.40 -2.67
N HIS A 228 12.83 10.03 -1.63
CA HIS A 228 14.17 9.73 -1.10
C HIS A 228 14.23 8.42 -0.30
N LEU A 229 13.10 7.82 0.05
CA LEU A 229 13.02 6.50 0.69
C LEU A 229 13.12 5.35 -0.32
N ILE A 230 13.02 5.64 -1.62
CA ILE A 230 13.23 4.65 -2.68
C ILE A 230 14.74 4.49 -2.88
N ALA A 231 15.23 3.26 -2.76
CA ALA A 231 16.62 2.95 -3.01
C ALA A 231 17.04 3.38 -4.43
N PRO A 232 18.21 4.03 -4.59
CA PRO A 232 18.64 4.55 -5.88
C PRO A 232 19.02 3.41 -6.82
N GLY A 233 18.54 3.45 -8.05
CA GLY A 233 18.92 2.51 -9.10
C GLY A 233 17.79 2.18 -10.07
N GLU A 234 18.15 1.53 -11.17
CA GLU A 234 17.20 1.10 -12.20
C GLU A 234 16.30 -0.05 -11.73
N HIS A 235 16.77 -0.88 -10.80
CA HIS A 235 16.01 -2.02 -10.26
C HIS A 235 14.72 -1.58 -9.55
N SER A 236 14.75 -0.46 -8.81
CA SER A 236 13.56 0.17 -8.22
C SER A 236 12.54 0.60 -9.28
N ASN A 237 13.01 1.19 -10.37
CA ASN A 237 12.15 1.62 -11.49
C ASN A 237 11.51 0.41 -12.18
N LYS A 238 12.30 -0.62 -12.49
CA LYS A 238 11.81 -1.89 -13.06
C LYS A 238 10.79 -2.56 -12.15
N LEU A 239 10.97 -2.52 -10.83
CA LEU A 239 9.98 -3.07 -9.91
C LEU A 239 8.66 -2.27 -9.97
N ILE A 240 8.72 -0.94 -10.03
CA ILE A 240 7.52 -0.10 -10.17
C ILE A 240 6.77 -0.45 -11.47
N GLU A 241 7.50 -0.60 -12.58
CA GLU A 241 6.92 -1.02 -13.87
C GLU A 241 6.30 -2.42 -13.78
N ALA A 242 7.01 -3.39 -13.20
CA ALA A 242 6.52 -4.75 -13.03
C ALA A 242 5.23 -4.81 -12.20
N VAL A 243 5.17 -4.09 -11.07
CA VAL A 243 3.97 -4.05 -10.21
C VAL A 243 2.80 -3.43 -10.97
N ARG A 244 3.01 -2.31 -11.66
CA ARG A 244 1.97 -1.67 -12.48
C ARG A 244 1.48 -2.63 -13.56
N LEU A 245 2.38 -3.25 -14.32
CA LEU A 245 2.04 -4.24 -15.34
C LEU A 245 1.16 -5.35 -14.76
N ILE A 246 1.56 -5.96 -13.63
CA ILE A 246 0.81 -7.07 -13.01
C ILE A 246 -0.61 -6.64 -12.60
N VAL A 247 -0.75 -5.46 -11.99
CA VAL A 247 -2.05 -4.98 -11.51
C VAL A 247 -2.93 -4.46 -12.66
N ASP A 248 -2.36 -3.74 -13.62
CA ASP A 248 -3.07 -3.21 -14.78
C ASP A 248 -3.53 -4.35 -15.70
N SER A 249 -2.76 -5.43 -15.78
CA SER A 249 -3.14 -6.65 -16.52
C SER A 249 -4.42 -7.30 -15.99
N ARG A 250 -4.72 -7.15 -14.70
CA ARG A 250 -5.95 -7.65 -14.08
C ARG A 250 -7.13 -6.69 -14.29
N SER A 251 -6.84 -5.41 -14.49
CA SER A 251 -7.84 -4.36 -14.50
C SER A 251 -8.48 -4.25 -15.88
N LEU A 252 -9.80 -4.51 -15.97
CA LEU A 252 -10.60 -4.17 -17.16
C LEU A 252 -10.68 -2.64 -17.29
N GLN A 253 -9.67 -2.03 -17.91
CA GLN A 253 -9.60 -0.61 -18.35
C GLN A 253 -10.40 0.40 -17.50
N TRP A 254 -9.94 0.70 -16.28
CA TRP A 254 -10.26 2.00 -15.68
C TRP A 254 -9.41 3.06 -16.35
N LYS A 255 -9.88 3.61 -17.47
CA LYS A 255 -9.21 4.77 -18.07
C LYS A 255 -9.35 5.96 -17.13
N ARG A 256 -8.29 6.29 -16.40
CA ARG A 256 -8.14 7.54 -15.64
C ARG A 256 -8.05 8.72 -16.62
N ASN A 257 -9.15 9.05 -17.29
CA ASN A 257 -9.20 9.97 -18.45
C ASN A 257 -8.60 11.38 -18.21
N ARG A 258 -8.34 11.76 -16.95
CA ARG A 258 -7.81 13.05 -16.53
C ARG A 258 -6.36 13.02 -16.03
N LEU A 259 -5.79 11.84 -15.84
CA LEU A 259 -4.43 11.64 -15.39
C LEU A 259 -3.63 10.90 -16.47
N GLU A 260 -2.33 11.10 -16.45
CA GLU A 260 -1.38 10.29 -17.20
C GLU A 260 -0.22 9.92 -16.29
N LEU A 261 0.40 8.78 -16.57
CA LEU A 261 1.64 8.41 -15.90
C LEU A 261 2.75 9.28 -16.45
N HIS A 262 3.51 9.89 -15.55
CA HIS A 262 4.71 10.64 -15.89
C HIS A 262 5.85 9.68 -16.24
N GLU A 263 6.74 10.09 -17.15
CA GLU A 263 7.93 9.31 -17.55
C GLU A 263 8.85 9.00 -16.36
N ASP A 264 9.09 9.99 -15.49
CA ASP A 264 9.64 9.75 -14.14
C ASP A 264 8.61 8.97 -13.28
N LEU A 265 8.85 7.66 -13.15
CA LEU A 265 8.02 6.73 -12.39
C LEU A 265 7.86 7.14 -10.92
N GLN A 266 8.85 7.86 -10.36
CA GLN A 266 8.84 8.32 -8.98
C GLN A 266 7.86 9.47 -8.78
N LEU A 267 7.43 10.17 -9.84
CA LEU A 267 6.32 11.13 -9.79
C LEU A 267 4.95 10.43 -9.91
N GLY A 268 4.87 9.35 -10.70
CA GLY A 268 3.63 8.59 -10.89
C GLY A 268 2.57 9.33 -11.69
N TRP A 269 1.34 9.36 -11.20
CA TRP A 269 0.23 10.01 -11.90
C TRP A 269 0.31 11.53 -11.80
N VAL A 270 0.25 12.19 -12.96
CA VAL A 270 0.19 13.66 -13.10
C VAL A 270 -1.10 14.07 -13.81
N LYS A 271 -1.51 15.33 -13.62
CA LYS A 271 -2.67 15.90 -14.31
C LYS A 271 -2.30 16.23 -15.75
N LYS A 272 -3.17 15.88 -16.70
CA LYS A 272 -3.06 16.37 -18.08
C LYS A 272 -3.23 17.89 -18.12
N ASP A 273 -2.52 18.58 -19.02
CA ASP A 273 -2.42 20.05 -19.12
C ASP A 273 -3.75 20.84 -19.35
N ALA A 274 -4.91 20.17 -19.33
CA ALA A 274 -6.23 20.79 -19.39
C ALA A 274 -7.28 20.13 -18.48
N ALA A 275 -6.86 19.33 -17.49
CA ALA A 275 -7.77 18.57 -16.65
C ALA A 275 -8.53 19.48 -15.66
N LYS A 276 -9.87 19.39 -15.65
CA LYS A 276 -10.72 19.97 -14.61
C LYS A 276 -10.32 19.45 -13.21
N PRO A 277 -10.61 20.17 -12.12
CA PRO A 277 -10.32 19.73 -10.76
C PRO A 277 -10.76 18.28 -10.50
N TRP A 278 -9.86 17.50 -9.90
CA TRP A 278 -10.10 16.12 -9.50
C TRP A 278 -11.10 16.12 -8.35
N ALA A 279 -12.28 15.54 -8.54
CA ALA A 279 -13.32 15.47 -7.52
C ALA A 279 -14.06 14.13 -7.63
N PHE A 280 -13.57 13.12 -6.92
CA PHE A 280 -14.38 11.98 -6.53
C PHE A 280 -14.97 12.28 -5.15
N SER A 281 -16.30 12.21 -5.03
CA SER A 281 -16.93 12.20 -3.71
C SER A 281 -16.87 10.77 -3.17
N LYS A 282 -16.58 10.59 -1.88
CA LYS A 282 -16.63 9.30 -1.18
C LYS A 282 -17.83 8.44 -1.59
N ARG A 283 -19.02 9.03 -1.54
CA ARG A 283 -20.26 8.43 -2.04
C ARG A 283 -20.20 7.82 -3.45
N LYS A 284 -19.55 8.49 -4.41
CA LYS A 284 -19.44 7.97 -5.79
C LYS A 284 -18.47 6.80 -5.88
N ASN A 285 -17.46 6.78 -5.01
CA ASN A 285 -16.55 5.67 -4.89
C ASN A 285 -17.22 4.47 -4.23
N ASP A 286 -17.95 4.71 -3.13
CA ASP A 286 -18.73 3.66 -2.45
C ASP A 286 -19.79 3.06 -3.38
N GLU A 287 -20.50 3.89 -4.16
CA GLU A 287 -21.46 3.45 -5.19
C GLU A 287 -20.77 2.60 -6.27
N LEU A 288 -19.54 2.95 -6.65
CA LEU A 288 -18.74 2.24 -7.66
C LEU A 288 -18.21 0.90 -7.13
N GLU A 289 -17.67 0.89 -5.91
CA GLU A 289 -17.19 -0.31 -5.23
C GLU A 289 -18.34 -1.30 -5.04
N MET A 290 -19.50 -0.83 -4.58
CA MET A 290 -20.71 -1.65 -4.49
C MET A 290 -21.16 -2.21 -5.85
N GLN A 291 -21.06 -1.43 -6.93
CA GLN A 291 -21.37 -1.92 -8.27
C GLN A 291 -20.38 -3.00 -8.71
N VAL A 292 -19.08 -2.82 -8.46
CA VAL A 292 -18.05 -3.81 -8.76
C VAL A 292 -18.30 -5.10 -7.99
N LEU A 293 -18.59 -5.01 -6.69
CA LEU A 293 -18.91 -6.16 -5.86
C LEU A 293 -20.17 -6.91 -6.35
N LYS A 294 -21.18 -6.19 -6.87
CA LYS A 294 -22.36 -6.77 -7.53
C LYS A 294 -22.02 -7.45 -8.85
N ASP A 295 -21.20 -6.82 -9.68
CA ASP A 295 -20.75 -7.36 -10.98
C ASP A 295 -19.93 -8.65 -10.79
N PHE A 296 -19.22 -8.76 -9.65
CA PHE A 296 -18.50 -9.97 -9.25
C PHE A 296 -19.34 -10.98 -8.45
N GLY A 297 -20.64 -10.70 -8.21
CA GLY A 297 -21.56 -11.58 -7.50
C GLY A 297 -21.19 -11.80 -6.02
N ILE A 298 -20.44 -10.88 -5.42
CA ILE A 298 -20.04 -10.92 -4.01
C ILE A 298 -21.17 -10.41 -3.11
N VAL A 299 -21.99 -9.49 -3.63
CA VAL A 299 -23.10 -8.86 -2.91
C VAL A 299 -24.29 -8.74 -3.87
N GLU A 300 -25.52 -8.97 -3.40
CA GLU A 300 -26.75 -8.84 -4.20
C GLU A 300 -27.19 -7.38 -4.39
#